data_AF-A0A6L8DN32-F1
#
_entry.id   AF-A0A6L8DN32-F1
#
_cell.length_a   1.000
_cell.length_b   1.000
_cell.length_c   1.000
_cell.angle_alpha   90.00
_cell.angle_beta   90.00
_cell.angle_gamma   90.00
#
_symmetry.space_group_name_H-M   'P 1'
#
loop_
_entity.id
_entity.type
_entity.pdbx_description
1 polymer ?
#
loop_
_entity_poly.entity_id
_entity_poly.type
_entity_poly.pdbx_seq_one_letter_code
_entity_poly.pdbx_strand_id
1 'polypeptide(L)'
;MRGIFVLLTMTLVMGCATEPANFEELVERLDATEQEIRAKQEEIQTTIATFNESNPDRQVDAESLTNMALNPDHEAVLNEMLAGEEDVSYRGLVQEIIDTRGEVAELQQQMQDLRDDLPAPYTVERGDSHIQVALQYLMENHGLSTAEARDVVEQTALVEDLNVGNQIWLLYTDGILGTYVTQGTADMSPGRAQRIARARINRTINTLTDERDAAEARAAFIADSLGQVKDMLEERIVFLRSEEERLNGQIAMLTDARDAALAQRDMEEQAKLAAEMKLNSIFFAVNTMDHWKDSMVIKDPFFGGPRVESLSGVDFSQSQDLREGTVLTIERSAFPSLDSIKKVDVFPRTFRDGQDYVVAFHPSGDRVSIELLVPDNFAGQNVLFALRD
;
A
#
# COMPACT_ATOMS: atom_id res chain seq x y z
N MET A 1 -58.45 85.15 -45.12
CA MET A 1 -58.47 83.90 -44.32
C MET A 1 -57.32 83.96 -43.34
N ARG A 2 -57.65 83.92 -42.05
CA ARG A 2 -56.71 83.91 -40.92
C ARG A 2 -56.71 82.49 -40.34
N GLY A 3 -55.54 81.95 -40.02
CA GLY A 3 -55.40 80.71 -39.27
C GLY A 3 -54.13 80.79 -38.44
N ILE A 4 -54.28 80.81 -37.11
CA ILE A 4 -53.22 80.85 -36.10
C ILE A 4 -53.71 80.05 -34.86
N PHE A 5 -52.76 79.38 -34.18
CA PHE A 5 -52.78 78.84 -32.80
C PHE A 5 -53.55 77.50 -32.62
N VAL A 6 -53.13 76.49 -31.84
CA VAL A 6 -52.25 76.42 -30.66
C VAL A 6 -51.53 75.06 -30.57
N LEU A 7 -50.25 75.10 -30.16
CA LEU A 7 -49.45 73.97 -29.72
C LEU A 7 -49.74 73.73 -28.22
N LEU A 8 -50.31 72.57 -27.85
CA LEU A 8 -50.54 72.20 -26.45
C LEU A 8 -49.40 71.27 -26.00
N THR A 9 -48.49 71.81 -25.20
CA THR A 9 -47.42 71.07 -24.52
C THR A 9 -48.03 70.25 -23.39
N MET A 10 -47.88 68.93 -23.47
CA MET A 10 -48.24 67.97 -22.42
C MET A 10 -47.07 67.88 -21.44
N THR A 11 -47.29 68.39 -20.23
CA THR A 11 -46.33 68.40 -19.12
C THR A 11 -46.14 66.97 -18.61
N LEU A 12 -44.91 66.45 -18.73
CA LEU A 12 -44.48 65.24 -18.05
C LEU A 12 -44.42 65.54 -16.54
N VAL A 13 -45.15 64.77 -15.73
CA VAL A 13 -44.97 64.76 -14.28
C VAL A 13 -43.64 64.05 -14.00
N MET A 14 -42.61 64.81 -13.64
CA MET A 14 -41.40 64.26 -13.04
C MET A 14 -41.78 63.71 -11.66
N GLY A 15 -41.72 62.39 -11.51
CA GLY A 15 -41.75 61.73 -10.21
C GLY A 15 -40.57 62.17 -9.37
N CYS A 16 -40.80 62.35 -8.07
CA CYS A 16 -39.76 62.61 -7.09
C CYS A 16 -38.66 61.55 -7.21
N ALA A 17 -37.42 61.98 -7.44
CA ALA A 17 -36.27 61.08 -7.39
C ALA A 17 -36.00 60.75 -5.92
N THR A 18 -36.42 59.57 -5.48
CA THR A 18 -36.09 59.03 -4.16
C THR A 18 -34.61 58.64 -4.17
N GLU A 19 -33.79 59.26 -3.31
CA GLU A 19 -32.38 58.90 -3.18
C GLU A 19 -32.24 57.43 -2.71
N PRO A 20 -31.21 56.69 -3.16
CA PRO A 20 -31.06 55.26 -2.88
C PRO A 20 -30.98 54.92 -1.38
N ALA A 21 -30.45 55.81 -0.55
CA ALA A 21 -30.42 55.63 0.91
C ALA A 21 -31.82 55.72 1.55
N ASN A 22 -32.71 56.55 1.00
CA ASN A 22 -34.09 56.66 1.46
C ASN A 22 -34.93 55.47 0.95
N PHE A 23 -34.60 54.93 -0.23
CA PHE A 23 -35.26 53.75 -0.79
C PHE A 23 -35.03 52.48 0.06
N GLU A 24 -33.79 52.26 0.52
CA GLU A 24 -33.47 51.16 1.43
C GLU A 24 -34.31 51.21 2.71
N GLU A 25 -34.35 52.36 3.36
CA GLU A 25 -35.07 52.57 4.62
C GLU A 25 -36.58 52.35 4.43
N LEU A 26 -37.14 52.80 3.30
CA LEU A 26 -38.55 52.59 2.97
C LEU A 26 -38.89 51.12 2.74
N VAL A 27 -38.05 50.38 2.01
CA VAL A 27 -38.27 48.94 1.76
C VAL A 27 -38.06 48.12 3.03
N GLU A 28 -37.07 48.45 3.86
CA GLU A 28 -36.85 47.79 5.16
C GLU A 28 -38.03 48.02 6.11
N ARG A 29 -38.52 49.26 6.18
CA ARG A 29 -39.69 49.60 6.99
C ARG A 29 -40.95 48.90 6.47
N LEU A 30 -41.12 48.80 5.15
CA LEU A 30 -42.20 48.06 4.54
C LEU A 30 -42.16 46.58 4.93
N ASP A 31 -41.00 45.92 4.81
CA ASP A 31 -40.83 44.51 5.17
C ASP A 31 -41.07 44.29 6.68
N ALA A 32 -40.61 45.21 7.54
CA ALA A 32 -40.87 45.16 8.97
C ALA A 32 -42.38 45.27 9.28
N THR A 33 -43.09 46.21 8.66
CA THR A 33 -44.54 46.36 8.80
C THR A 33 -45.30 45.13 8.28
N GLU A 34 -44.89 44.55 7.15
CA GLU A 34 -45.47 43.31 6.63
C GLU A 34 -45.28 42.13 7.60
N GLN A 35 -44.10 42.00 8.22
CA GLN A 35 -43.82 40.98 9.22
C GLN A 35 -44.65 41.19 10.50
N GLU A 36 -44.82 42.45 10.94
CA GLU A 36 -45.61 42.79 12.12
C GLU A 36 -47.10 42.47 11.92
N ILE A 37 -47.67 42.81 10.75
CA ILE A 37 -49.04 42.44 10.38
C ILE A 37 -49.25 40.92 10.46
N ARG A 38 -48.30 40.13 9.96
CA ARG A 38 -48.37 38.66 10.02
C ARG A 38 -48.30 38.15 11.45
N ALA A 39 -47.38 38.67 12.25
CA ALA A 39 -47.23 38.29 13.65
C ALA A 39 -48.52 38.57 14.43
N LYS A 40 -49.15 39.72 14.20
CA LYS A 40 -50.43 40.11 14.79
C LYS A 40 -51.60 39.23 14.33
N GLN A 41 -51.60 38.81 13.07
CA GLN A 41 -52.59 37.85 12.55
C GLN A 41 -52.42 36.45 13.16
N GLU A 42 -51.19 36.00 13.36
CA GLU A 42 -50.88 34.74 14.06
C GLU A 42 -51.23 34.83 15.56
N GLU A 43 -51.04 35.99 16.19
CA GLU A 43 -51.44 36.27 17.58
C GLU A 43 -52.96 36.07 17.75
N ILE A 44 -53.79 36.64 16.87
CA ILE A 44 -55.25 36.42 16.87
C ILE A 44 -55.60 34.92 16.81
N GLN A 45 -54.96 34.16 15.91
CA GLN A 45 -55.21 32.71 15.79
C GLN A 45 -54.79 31.95 17.06
N THR A 46 -53.66 32.35 17.65
CA THR A 46 -53.11 31.73 18.87
C THR A 46 -53.99 32.03 20.08
N THR A 47 -54.47 33.27 20.23
CA THR A 47 -55.38 33.67 21.32
C THR A 47 -56.69 32.90 21.22
N ILE A 48 -57.26 32.75 20.01
CA ILE A 48 -58.48 31.94 19.81
C ILE A 48 -58.22 30.46 20.15
N ALA A 49 -57.11 29.89 19.68
CA ALA A 49 -56.76 28.50 19.99
C ALA A 49 -56.59 28.27 21.51
N THR A 50 -55.89 29.18 22.20
CA THR A 50 -55.67 29.12 23.65
C THR A 50 -56.98 29.24 24.43
N PHE A 51 -57.88 30.11 23.99
CA PHE A 51 -59.21 30.24 24.56
C PHE A 51 -60.02 28.95 24.40
N ASN A 52 -59.99 28.34 23.20
CA ASN A 52 -60.70 27.09 22.89
C ASN A 52 -60.17 25.90 23.68
N GLU A 53 -58.85 25.82 23.92
CA GLU A 53 -58.25 24.81 24.78
C GLU A 53 -58.69 24.96 26.24
N SER A 54 -58.82 26.21 26.71
CA SER A 54 -59.20 26.53 28.09
C SER A 54 -60.71 26.45 28.35
N ASN A 55 -61.54 26.46 27.30
CA ASN A 55 -63.00 26.49 27.37
C ASN A 55 -63.66 25.44 26.43
N PRO A 56 -63.51 24.14 26.72
CA PRO A 56 -63.97 23.06 25.82
C PRO A 56 -65.50 23.00 25.65
N ASP A 57 -66.27 23.52 26.61
CA ASP A 57 -67.74 23.53 26.57
C ASP A 57 -68.31 24.70 25.73
N ARG A 58 -67.46 25.65 25.31
CA ARG A 58 -67.87 26.87 24.59
C ARG A 58 -66.82 27.27 23.56
N GLN A 59 -66.62 26.39 22.58
CA GLN A 59 -65.67 26.63 21.49
C GLN A 59 -66.11 27.78 20.58
N VAL A 60 -65.15 28.65 20.31
CA VAL A 60 -65.22 29.73 19.34
C VAL A 60 -64.80 29.19 17.98
N ASP A 61 -65.68 29.34 17.00
CA ASP A 61 -65.28 29.19 15.61
C ASP A 61 -64.36 30.35 15.22
N ALA A 62 -63.07 30.03 15.11
CA ALA A 62 -62.03 30.97 14.75
C ALA A 62 -62.34 31.65 13.42
N GLU A 63 -62.89 30.93 12.45
CA GLU A 63 -63.14 31.46 11.11
C GLU A 63 -64.32 32.44 11.15
N SER A 64 -65.42 32.11 11.83
CA SER A 64 -66.57 33.01 11.98
C SER A 64 -66.26 34.28 12.79
N LEU A 65 -65.55 34.18 13.91
CA LEU A 65 -65.21 35.36 14.73
C LEU A 65 -64.17 36.24 14.05
N THR A 66 -63.21 35.64 13.35
CA THR A 66 -62.26 36.37 12.50
C THR A 66 -62.99 37.08 11.36
N ASN A 67 -63.92 36.42 10.66
CA ASN A 67 -64.69 37.00 9.56
C ASN A 67 -65.69 38.06 10.00
N MET A 68 -66.24 37.94 11.21
CA MET A 68 -67.13 38.96 11.78
C MET A 68 -66.33 40.19 12.21
N ALA A 69 -65.15 40.02 12.82
CA ALA A 69 -64.28 41.15 13.18
C ALA A 69 -63.58 41.81 11.97
N LEU A 70 -63.60 41.18 10.80
CA LEU A 70 -62.97 41.66 9.56
C LEU A 70 -63.75 42.75 8.81
N ASN A 71 -65.03 42.97 9.14
CA ASN A 71 -65.87 43.97 8.45
C ASN A 71 -66.09 45.19 9.37
N PRO A 72 -65.78 46.42 8.95
CA PRO A 72 -65.99 47.64 9.74
C PRO A 72 -67.43 47.79 10.28
N ASP A 73 -68.42 47.34 9.49
CA ASP A 73 -69.83 47.38 9.90
C ASP A 73 -70.17 46.33 10.98
N HIS A 74 -69.42 45.23 11.03
CA HIS A 74 -69.60 44.15 11.99
C HIS A 74 -68.80 44.37 13.28
N GLU A 75 -67.74 45.18 13.27
CA GLU A 75 -66.98 45.58 14.45
C GLU A 75 -67.83 46.41 15.42
N ALA A 76 -68.67 47.31 14.88
CA ALA A 76 -69.65 48.05 15.67
C ALA A 76 -70.70 47.11 16.32
N VAL A 77 -71.12 46.07 15.60
CA VAL A 77 -72.04 45.04 16.11
C VAL A 77 -71.37 44.17 17.18
N LEU A 78 -70.10 43.79 17.00
CA LEU A 78 -69.32 43.08 18.00
C LEU A 78 -69.14 43.90 19.28
N ASN A 79 -68.87 45.20 19.16
CA ASN A 79 -68.80 46.13 20.29
C ASN A 79 -70.15 46.27 21.02
N GLU A 80 -71.28 46.25 20.29
CA GLU A 80 -72.62 46.25 20.89
C GLU A 80 -72.95 44.90 21.58
N MET A 81 -72.54 43.77 21.00
CA MET A 81 -72.68 42.43 21.60
C MET A 81 -71.81 42.27 22.86
N LEU A 82 -70.57 42.78 22.83
CA LEU A 82 -69.65 42.87 23.98
C LEU A 82 -70.27 43.62 25.18
N ALA A 83 -71.07 44.65 24.92
CA ALA A 83 -71.73 45.43 25.95
C ALA A 83 -72.86 44.67 26.66
N GLY A 84 -73.43 43.65 26.02
CA GLY A 84 -74.50 42.80 26.54
C GLY A 84 -74.06 41.43 27.05
N GLU A 85 -72.79 41.05 26.91
CA GLU A 85 -72.27 39.73 27.32
C GLU A 85 -71.91 39.69 28.82
N GLU A 86 -72.37 38.66 29.52
CA GLU A 86 -72.12 38.46 30.96
C GLU A 86 -70.81 37.71 31.24
N ASP A 87 -70.29 36.95 30.27
CA ASP A 87 -69.05 36.18 30.40
C ASP A 87 -67.80 37.05 30.24
N VAL A 88 -67.13 37.30 31.37
CA VAL A 88 -65.92 38.13 31.43
C VAL A 88 -64.77 37.54 30.59
N SER A 89 -64.71 36.22 30.44
CA SER A 89 -63.63 35.55 29.69
C SER A 89 -63.82 35.70 28.18
N TYR A 90 -65.04 35.52 27.68
CA TYR A 90 -65.35 35.71 26.26
C TYR A 90 -65.26 37.19 25.86
N ARG A 91 -65.71 38.09 26.74
CA ARG A 91 -65.57 39.54 26.53
C ARG A 91 -64.10 39.98 26.43
N GLY A 92 -63.23 39.38 27.23
CA GLY A 92 -61.78 39.60 27.15
C GLY A 92 -61.18 39.17 25.80
N LEU A 93 -61.52 37.96 25.33
CA LEU A 93 -61.08 37.45 24.04
C LEU A 93 -61.51 38.37 22.88
N VAL A 94 -62.79 38.73 22.82
CA VAL A 94 -63.31 39.53 21.70
C VAL A 94 -62.72 40.95 21.73
N GLN A 95 -62.50 41.55 22.91
CA GLN A 95 -61.80 42.83 23.02
C GLN A 95 -60.35 42.74 22.53
N GLU A 96 -59.61 41.71 22.93
CA GLU A 96 -58.22 41.51 22.49
C GLU A 96 -58.13 41.32 20.96
N ILE A 97 -59.10 40.61 20.36
CA ILE A 97 -59.19 40.46 18.89
C ILE A 97 -59.48 41.79 18.20
N ILE A 98 -60.40 42.61 18.74
CA ILE A 98 -60.72 43.94 18.19
C ILE A 98 -59.51 44.88 18.29
N ASP A 99 -58.87 44.95 19.47
CA ASP A 99 -57.70 45.80 19.68
C ASP A 99 -56.56 45.43 18.73
N THR A 100 -56.24 44.13 18.63
CA THR A 100 -55.19 43.62 17.71
C THR A 100 -55.54 43.87 16.25
N ARG A 101 -56.83 43.88 15.88
CA ARG A 101 -57.30 44.22 14.52
C ARG A 101 -57.15 45.71 14.21
N GLY A 102 -57.42 46.58 15.18
CA GLY A 102 -57.17 48.01 15.07
C GLY A 102 -55.70 48.29 14.76
N GLU A 103 -54.79 47.63 15.48
CA GLU A 103 -53.34 47.69 15.21
C GLU A 103 -53.01 47.21 13.79
N VAL A 104 -53.58 46.08 13.35
CA VAL A 104 -53.39 45.57 11.98
C VAL A 104 -53.88 46.55 10.92
N ALA A 105 -55.03 47.20 11.12
CA ALA A 105 -55.57 48.17 10.17
C ALA A 105 -54.69 49.42 10.05
N GLU A 106 -54.18 49.92 11.19
CA GLU A 106 -53.22 51.03 11.20
C GLU A 106 -51.92 50.67 10.48
N LEU A 107 -51.37 49.47 10.74
CA LEU A 107 -50.18 48.97 10.05
C LEU A 107 -50.43 48.76 8.56
N GLN A 108 -51.63 48.31 8.17
CA GLN A 108 -52.00 48.16 6.76
C GLN A 108 -52.10 49.50 6.03
N GLN A 109 -52.61 50.54 6.71
CA GLN A 109 -52.61 51.90 6.16
C GLN A 109 -51.17 52.41 6.00
N GLN A 110 -50.32 52.25 7.02
CA GLN A 110 -48.91 52.63 6.93
C GLN A 110 -48.18 51.89 5.80
N MET A 111 -48.48 50.60 5.61
CA MET A 111 -47.94 49.80 4.50
C MET A 111 -48.40 50.33 3.13
N GLN A 112 -49.67 50.75 2.98
CA GLN A 112 -50.15 51.37 1.75
C GLN A 112 -49.44 52.70 1.48
N ASP A 113 -49.33 53.55 2.49
CA ASP A 113 -48.64 54.84 2.38
C ASP A 113 -47.17 54.64 1.95
N LEU A 114 -46.47 53.66 2.52
CA LEU A 114 -45.10 53.29 2.14
C LEU A 114 -45.00 52.72 0.72
N ARG A 115 -45.99 51.96 0.26
CA ARG A 115 -46.01 51.39 -1.10
C ARG A 115 -46.28 52.44 -2.16
N ASP A 116 -47.08 53.45 -1.87
CA ASP A 116 -47.37 54.54 -2.80
C ASP A 116 -46.11 55.37 -3.11
N ASP A 117 -45.16 55.42 -2.18
CA ASP A 117 -43.85 56.07 -2.34
C ASP A 117 -42.79 55.19 -3.04
N LEU A 118 -43.09 53.91 -3.28
CA LEU A 118 -42.16 52.93 -3.85
C LEU A 118 -42.56 52.49 -5.28
N PRO A 119 -41.59 52.22 -6.18
CA PRO A 119 -41.85 51.59 -7.46
C PRO A 119 -42.42 50.18 -7.29
N ALA A 120 -43.26 49.74 -8.22
CA ALA A 120 -43.88 48.42 -8.15
C ALA A 120 -42.82 47.29 -8.10
N PRO A 121 -42.93 46.36 -7.13
CA PRO A 121 -41.97 45.27 -6.99
C PRO A 121 -42.20 44.19 -8.05
N TYR A 122 -41.14 43.47 -8.40
CA TYR A 122 -41.24 42.24 -9.17
C TYR A 122 -41.54 41.07 -8.24
N THR A 123 -42.56 40.26 -8.56
CA THR A 123 -42.88 39.05 -7.78
C THR A 123 -42.20 37.84 -8.41
N VAL A 124 -41.40 37.13 -7.62
CA VAL A 124 -40.61 35.98 -8.08
C VAL A 124 -41.51 34.83 -8.49
N GLU A 125 -41.34 34.35 -9.73
CA GLU A 125 -41.96 33.15 -10.25
C GLU A 125 -41.01 31.95 -10.23
N ARG A 126 -41.55 30.76 -10.54
CA ARG A 126 -40.76 29.52 -10.54
C ARG A 126 -39.73 29.55 -11.67
N GLY A 127 -38.45 29.51 -11.29
CA GLY A 127 -37.32 29.44 -12.23
C GLY A 127 -36.64 30.79 -12.45
N ASP A 128 -37.20 31.86 -11.88
CA ASP A 128 -36.56 33.17 -11.89
C ASP A 128 -35.29 33.15 -11.03
N SER A 129 -34.28 33.85 -11.53
CA SER A 129 -33.09 34.19 -10.77
C SER A 129 -33.00 35.69 -10.59
N HIS A 130 -32.44 36.13 -9.47
CA HIS A 130 -32.28 37.55 -9.18
C HIS A 130 -31.50 38.28 -10.29
N ILE A 131 -30.46 37.64 -10.82
CA ILE A 131 -29.66 38.16 -11.96
C ILE A 131 -30.54 38.40 -13.18
N GLN A 132 -31.40 37.45 -13.56
CA GLN A 132 -32.25 37.58 -14.74
C GLN A 132 -33.24 38.74 -14.58
N VAL A 133 -33.89 38.85 -13.42
CA VAL A 133 -34.84 39.92 -13.13
C VAL A 133 -34.14 41.29 -13.14
N ALA A 134 -32.97 41.40 -12.53
CA ALA A 134 -32.18 42.63 -12.51
C ALA A 134 -31.72 43.05 -13.92
N LEU A 135 -31.24 42.10 -14.74
CA LEU A 135 -30.85 42.37 -16.13
C LEU A 135 -32.05 42.82 -16.97
N GLN A 136 -33.19 42.15 -16.82
CA GLN A 136 -34.40 42.50 -17.55
C GLN A 136 -34.87 43.91 -17.19
N TYR A 137 -34.88 44.27 -15.91
CA TYR A 137 -35.23 45.61 -15.44
C TYR A 137 -34.32 46.70 -16.05
N LEU A 138 -33.00 46.49 -16.04
CA LEU A 138 -32.05 47.46 -16.60
C LEU A 138 -32.18 47.60 -18.12
N MET A 139 -32.46 46.51 -18.82
CA MET A 139 -32.59 46.52 -20.28
C MET A 139 -33.94 47.07 -20.74
N GLU A 140 -35.05 46.66 -20.12
CA GLU A 140 -36.41 47.01 -20.55
C GLU A 140 -36.85 48.38 -20.03
N ASN A 141 -36.53 48.73 -18.78
CA ASN A 141 -37.01 49.98 -18.17
C ASN A 141 -36.01 51.13 -18.35
N HIS A 142 -34.72 50.83 -18.43
CA HIS A 142 -33.65 51.85 -18.53
C HIS A 142 -32.88 51.84 -19.85
N GLY A 143 -33.15 50.87 -20.73
CA GLY A 143 -32.61 50.85 -22.10
C GLY A 143 -31.10 50.57 -22.20
N LEU A 144 -30.49 50.02 -21.14
CA LEU A 144 -29.07 49.68 -21.15
C LEU A 144 -28.76 48.55 -22.14
N SER A 145 -27.55 48.57 -22.71
CA SER A 145 -27.07 47.41 -23.47
C SER A 145 -26.82 46.22 -22.54
N THR A 146 -26.85 45.00 -23.10
CA THR A 146 -26.60 43.78 -22.31
C THR A 146 -25.23 43.76 -21.63
N ALA A 147 -24.22 44.41 -22.22
CA ALA A 147 -22.89 44.51 -21.63
C ALA A 147 -22.91 45.44 -20.40
N GLU A 148 -23.47 46.64 -20.56
CA GLU A 148 -23.56 47.63 -19.47
C GLU A 148 -24.44 47.13 -18.32
N ALA A 149 -25.57 46.48 -18.63
CA ALA A 149 -26.44 45.90 -17.61
C ALA A 149 -25.74 44.79 -16.80
N ARG A 150 -24.89 43.98 -17.43
CA ARG A 150 -24.10 42.95 -16.73
C ARG A 150 -23.07 43.56 -15.80
N ASP A 151 -22.32 44.55 -16.28
CA ASP A 151 -21.30 45.22 -15.47
C ASP A 151 -21.90 45.85 -14.21
N VAL A 152 -23.12 46.41 -14.30
CA VAL A 152 -23.85 46.95 -13.16
C VAL A 152 -24.31 45.84 -12.20
N VAL A 153 -24.91 44.77 -12.73
CA VAL A 153 -25.44 43.66 -11.91
C VAL A 153 -24.33 42.90 -11.17
N GLU A 154 -23.14 42.75 -11.77
CA GLU A 154 -21.99 42.11 -11.14
C GLU A 154 -21.45 42.89 -9.92
N GLN A 155 -21.70 44.20 -9.88
CA GLN A 155 -21.28 45.08 -8.77
C GLN A 155 -22.33 45.15 -7.66
N THR A 156 -23.51 44.56 -7.87
CA THR A 156 -24.63 44.58 -6.91
C THR A 156 -24.66 43.30 -6.07
N ALA A 157 -24.96 43.44 -4.77
CA ALA A 157 -25.16 42.29 -3.90
C ALA A 157 -26.53 41.63 -4.18
N LEU A 158 -26.52 40.47 -4.82
CA LEU A 158 -27.73 39.73 -5.15
C LEU A 158 -28.00 38.60 -4.16
N VAL A 159 -29.29 38.35 -3.90
CA VAL A 159 -29.77 37.18 -3.16
C VAL A 159 -29.89 35.98 -4.10
N GLU A 160 -29.21 34.88 -3.77
CA GLU A 160 -29.23 33.63 -4.56
C GLU A 160 -30.45 32.76 -4.29
N ASP A 161 -30.85 32.62 -3.03
CA ASP A 161 -31.98 31.77 -2.61
C ASP A 161 -33.30 32.56 -2.64
N LEU A 162 -33.92 32.62 -3.81
CA LEU A 162 -35.25 33.20 -3.98
C LEU A 162 -36.34 32.11 -3.92
N ASN A 163 -37.42 32.40 -3.17
CA ASN A 163 -38.62 31.58 -3.13
C ASN A 163 -39.71 32.22 -4.01
N VAL A 164 -40.58 31.38 -4.56
CA VAL A 164 -41.77 31.85 -5.29
C VAL A 164 -42.61 32.73 -4.37
N GLY A 165 -42.98 33.91 -4.84
CA GLY A 165 -43.74 34.90 -4.08
C GLY A 165 -42.89 35.95 -3.35
N ASN A 166 -41.56 35.79 -3.29
CA ASN A 166 -40.67 36.86 -2.83
C ASN A 166 -40.86 38.10 -3.72
N GLN A 167 -40.66 39.29 -3.16
CA GLN A 167 -40.75 40.55 -3.89
C GLN A 167 -39.36 41.16 -4.02
N ILE A 168 -38.99 41.53 -5.26
CA ILE A 168 -37.72 42.18 -5.58
C ILE A 168 -38.01 43.64 -5.91
N TRP A 169 -37.43 44.53 -5.12
CA TRP A 169 -37.51 45.98 -5.28
C TRP A 169 -36.24 46.44 -5.98
N LEU A 170 -36.39 47.05 -7.15
CA LEU A 170 -35.27 47.47 -7.99
C LEU A 170 -35.29 48.98 -8.16
N LEU A 171 -34.16 49.62 -7.88
CA LEU A 171 -33.94 51.04 -8.13
C LEU A 171 -32.64 51.21 -8.88
N TYR A 172 -32.66 52.01 -9.95
CA TYR A 172 -31.46 52.33 -10.72
C TYR A 172 -31.32 53.84 -10.84
N THR A 173 -30.27 54.37 -10.22
CA THR A 173 -29.97 55.81 -10.18
C THR A 173 -28.46 56.00 -10.26
N ASP A 174 -28.01 56.98 -11.06
CA ASP A 174 -26.60 57.36 -11.20
C ASP A 174 -25.63 56.20 -11.52
N GLY A 175 -26.09 55.21 -12.28
CA GLY A 175 -25.26 54.06 -12.66
C GLY A 175 -25.21 52.93 -11.62
N ILE A 176 -25.86 53.10 -10.47
CA ILE A 176 -25.88 52.13 -9.37
C ILE A 176 -27.25 51.45 -9.33
N LEU A 177 -27.24 50.12 -9.34
CA LEU A 177 -28.43 49.30 -9.09
C LEU A 177 -28.52 48.97 -7.60
N GLY A 178 -29.56 49.48 -6.95
CA GLY A 178 -30.03 49.03 -5.65
C GLY A 178 -31.07 47.92 -5.80
N THR A 179 -30.91 46.84 -5.04
CA THR A 179 -31.89 45.76 -4.99
C THR A 179 -32.15 45.31 -3.56
N TYR A 180 -33.43 45.11 -3.23
CA TYR A 180 -33.87 44.62 -1.94
C TYR A 180 -34.90 43.52 -2.15
N VAL A 181 -34.80 42.45 -1.39
CA VAL A 181 -35.73 41.32 -1.49
C VAL A 181 -36.51 41.22 -0.19
N THR A 182 -37.82 41.36 -0.28
CA THR A 182 -38.75 41.20 0.84
C THR A 182 -39.50 39.87 0.71
N GLN A 183 -40.11 39.43 1.81
CA GLN A 183 -40.79 38.13 1.82
C GLN A 183 -41.99 38.10 0.86
N GLY A 184 -42.69 39.22 0.64
CA GLY A 184 -43.83 39.26 -0.27
C GLY A 184 -44.87 38.20 0.10
N THR A 185 -45.33 37.40 -0.85
CA THR A 185 -46.28 36.29 -0.60
C THR A 185 -45.61 34.95 -0.29
N ALA A 186 -44.27 34.89 -0.21
CA ALA A 186 -43.57 33.63 0.03
C ALA A 186 -43.75 33.14 1.47
N ASP A 187 -43.73 31.81 1.63
CA ASP A 187 -43.78 31.12 2.94
C ASP A 187 -42.53 31.39 3.80
N MET A 188 -41.42 31.80 3.18
CA MET A 188 -40.14 31.98 3.85
C MET A 188 -39.46 33.27 3.44
N SER A 189 -39.03 34.05 4.43
CA SER A 189 -38.22 35.24 4.19
C SER A 189 -36.84 34.91 3.61
N PRO A 190 -36.24 35.81 2.80
CA PRO A 190 -34.92 35.61 2.21
C PRO A 190 -33.82 35.33 3.24
N GLY A 191 -33.82 36.07 4.37
CA GLY A 191 -32.85 35.85 5.44
C GLY A 191 -32.98 34.47 6.11
N ARG A 192 -34.20 33.94 6.24
CA ARG A 192 -34.41 32.58 6.75
C ARG A 192 -33.93 31.53 5.76
N ALA A 193 -34.20 31.72 4.47
CA ALA A 193 -33.73 30.82 3.41
C ALA A 193 -32.19 30.75 3.39
N GLN A 194 -31.52 31.90 3.41
CA GLN A 194 -30.06 31.98 3.42
C GLN A 194 -29.43 31.30 4.65
N ARG A 195 -30.04 31.48 5.84
CA ARG A 195 -29.57 30.79 7.06
C ARG A 195 -29.68 29.26 6.93
N ILE A 196 -30.76 28.77 6.35
CA ILE A 196 -30.97 27.32 6.15
C ILE A 196 -29.97 26.76 5.13
N ALA A 197 -29.75 27.48 4.02
CA ALA A 197 -28.76 27.10 3.02
C ALA A 197 -27.34 27.06 3.61
N ARG A 198 -26.93 28.11 4.33
CA ARG A 198 -25.64 28.15 5.06
C ARG A 198 -25.51 27.01 6.06
N ALA A 199 -26.56 26.72 6.83
CA ALA A 199 -26.55 25.60 7.77
C ALA A 199 -26.38 24.25 7.06
N ARG A 200 -27.01 24.04 5.89
CA ARG A 200 -26.82 22.83 5.07
C ARG A 200 -25.39 22.72 4.55
N ILE A 201 -24.81 23.81 4.06
CA ILE A 201 -23.42 23.85 3.60
C ILE A 201 -22.47 23.51 4.75
N ASN A 202 -22.65 24.15 5.91
CA ASN A 202 -21.82 23.90 7.09
C ASN A 202 -21.90 22.44 7.58
N ARG A 203 -23.09 21.83 7.57
CA ARG A 203 -23.22 20.40 7.87
C ARG A 203 -22.43 19.54 6.90
N THR A 204 -22.51 19.85 5.60
CA THR A 204 -21.77 19.13 4.56
C THR A 204 -20.26 19.27 4.77
N ILE A 205 -19.78 20.48 5.06
CA ILE A 205 -18.38 20.75 5.37
C ILE A 205 -17.92 19.94 6.58
N ASN A 206 -18.71 19.93 7.66
CA ASN A 206 -18.37 19.16 8.86
C ASN A 206 -18.29 17.66 8.56
N THR A 207 -19.28 17.11 7.85
CA THR A 207 -19.26 15.70 7.45
C THR A 207 -18.04 15.35 6.59
N LEU A 208 -17.71 16.18 5.61
CA LEU A 208 -16.53 15.96 4.77
C LEU A 208 -15.22 16.07 5.56
N THR A 209 -15.18 16.95 6.57
CA THR A 209 -14.03 17.08 7.47
C THR A 209 -13.86 15.83 8.32
N ASP A 210 -14.95 15.32 8.91
CA ASP A 210 -14.93 14.09 9.70
C ASP A 210 -14.51 12.87 8.85
N GLU A 211 -15.01 12.78 7.61
CA GLU A 211 -14.63 11.72 6.67
C GLU A 211 -13.15 11.78 6.29
N ARG A 212 -12.61 12.98 6.04
CA ARG A 212 -11.18 13.18 5.79
C ARG A 212 -10.35 12.72 6.99
N ASP A 213 -10.69 13.17 8.20
CA ASP A 213 -9.94 12.85 9.41
C ASP A 213 -9.97 11.34 9.70
N ALA A 214 -11.11 10.68 9.47
CA ALA A 214 -11.21 9.23 9.55
C ALA A 214 -10.36 8.51 8.49
N ALA A 215 -10.28 9.04 7.27
CA ALA A 215 -9.44 8.48 6.21
C ALA A 215 -7.94 8.64 6.52
N GLU A 216 -7.53 9.80 7.04
CA GLU A 216 -6.16 10.06 7.48
C GLU A 216 -5.74 9.14 8.63
N ALA A 217 -6.61 8.94 9.62
CA ALA A 217 -6.36 8.01 10.72
C ALA A 217 -6.18 6.56 10.23
N ARG A 218 -7.00 6.11 9.26
CA ARG A 218 -6.85 4.79 8.63
C ARG A 218 -5.55 4.67 7.86
N ALA A 219 -5.16 5.70 7.11
CA ALA A 219 -3.92 5.72 6.36
C ALA A 219 -2.69 5.64 7.29
N ALA A 220 -2.70 6.39 8.40
CA ALA A 220 -1.65 6.33 9.41
C ALA A 220 -1.53 4.93 10.03
N PHE A 221 -2.65 4.30 10.36
CA PHE A 221 -2.66 2.92 10.88
C PHE A 221 -2.09 1.91 9.89
N ILE A 222 -2.47 2.00 8.61
CA ILE A 222 -1.95 1.11 7.56
C ILE A 222 -0.43 1.34 7.37
N ALA A 223 0.02 2.59 7.38
CA ALA A 223 1.43 2.91 7.25
C ALA A 223 2.28 2.32 8.41
N ASP A 224 1.78 2.40 9.64
CA ASP A 224 2.43 1.79 10.82
C ASP A 224 2.49 0.25 10.69
N SER A 225 1.37 -0.38 10.33
CA SER A 225 1.32 -1.84 10.12
C SER A 225 2.28 -2.30 9.01
N LEU A 226 2.36 -1.56 7.90
CA LEU A 226 3.33 -1.83 6.84
C LEU A 226 4.77 -1.66 7.32
N GLY A 227 5.05 -0.66 8.16
CA GLY A 227 6.34 -0.48 8.81
C GLY A 227 6.74 -1.71 9.63
N GLN A 228 5.84 -2.18 10.50
CA GLN A 228 6.09 -3.37 11.32
C GLN A 228 6.35 -4.64 10.49
N VAL A 229 5.57 -4.85 9.42
CA VAL A 229 5.77 -6.00 8.52
C VAL A 229 7.11 -5.89 7.80
N LYS A 230 7.48 -4.68 7.35
CA LYS A 230 8.77 -4.44 6.71
C LYS A 230 9.93 -4.77 7.67
N ASP A 231 9.89 -4.27 8.89
CA ASP A 231 10.94 -4.50 9.89
C ASP A 231 11.09 -6.00 10.20
N MET A 232 9.96 -6.72 10.36
CA MET A 232 9.95 -8.17 10.54
C MET A 232 10.58 -8.92 9.35
N LEU A 233 10.30 -8.48 8.11
CA LEU A 233 10.88 -9.08 6.92
C LEU A 233 12.39 -8.81 6.81
N GLU A 234 12.83 -7.60 7.16
CA GLU A 234 14.26 -7.25 7.20
C GLU A 234 15.01 -8.10 8.23
N GLU A 235 14.47 -8.27 9.44
CA GLU A 235 15.03 -9.17 10.46
C GLU A 235 15.10 -10.61 9.95
N ARG A 236 14.03 -11.09 9.29
CA ARG A 236 13.99 -12.44 8.73
C ARG A 236 15.05 -12.65 7.63
N ILE A 237 15.30 -11.64 6.79
CA ILE A 237 16.33 -11.69 5.76
C ILE A 237 17.72 -11.79 6.40
N VAL A 238 18.00 -11.00 7.43
CA VAL A 238 19.28 -11.06 8.15
C VAL A 238 19.49 -12.44 8.77
N PHE A 239 18.46 -12.99 9.42
CA PHE A 239 18.50 -14.34 9.99
C PHE A 239 18.74 -15.42 8.93
N LEU A 240 18.06 -15.36 7.79
CA LEU A 240 18.23 -16.35 6.73
C LEU A 240 19.63 -16.29 6.10
N ARG A 241 20.20 -15.09 5.96
CA ARG A 241 21.57 -14.92 5.45
C ARG A 241 22.62 -15.50 6.40
N SER A 242 22.48 -15.29 7.70
CA SER A 242 23.41 -15.88 8.67
C SER A 242 23.30 -17.41 8.72
N GLU A 243 22.10 -17.94 8.58
CA GLU A 243 21.87 -19.39 8.49
C GLU A 243 22.45 -19.99 7.20
N GLU A 244 22.32 -19.30 6.06
CA GLU A 244 22.94 -19.69 4.79
C GLU A 244 24.47 -19.73 4.91
N GLU A 245 25.08 -18.70 5.50
CA GLU A 245 26.52 -18.65 5.74
C GLU A 245 26.99 -19.80 6.65
N ARG A 246 26.23 -20.09 7.71
CA ARG A 246 26.48 -21.22 8.61
C ARG A 246 26.44 -22.56 7.88
N LEU A 247 25.42 -22.79 7.06
CA LEU A 247 25.25 -24.03 6.29
C LEU A 247 26.34 -24.19 5.23
N ASN A 248 26.70 -23.11 4.52
CA ASN A 248 27.79 -23.11 3.56
C ASN A 248 29.14 -23.44 4.23
N GLY A 249 29.39 -22.90 5.44
CA GLY A 249 30.55 -23.27 6.24
C GLY A 249 30.59 -24.75 6.61
N GLN A 250 29.44 -25.33 7.00
CA GLN A 250 29.33 -26.76 7.27
C GLN A 250 29.58 -27.63 6.02
N ILE A 251 29.06 -27.21 4.86
CA ILE A 251 29.27 -27.91 3.59
C ILE A 251 30.76 -27.90 3.20
N ALA A 252 31.44 -26.77 3.38
CA ALA A 252 32.88 -26.66 3.13
C ALA A 252 33.66 -27.62 4.05
N MET A 253 33.39 -27.60 5.36
CA MET A 253 34.04 -28.51 6.32
C MET A 253 33.82 -29.99 6.00
N LEU A 254 32.59 -30.37 5.63
CA LEU A 254 32.28 -31.76 5.25
C LEU A 254 32.95 -32.15 3.93
N THR A 255 33.10 -31.20 3.01
CA THR A 255 33.81 -31.44 1.74
C THR A 255 35.29 -31.67 1.99
N ASP A 256 35.94 -30.81 2.78
CA ASP A 256 37.35 -30.97 3.15
C ASP A 256 37.59 -32.28 3.90
N ALA A 257 36.71 -32.63 4.86
CA ALA A 257 36.81 -33.88 5.61
C ALA A 257 36.66 -35.12 4.70
N ARG A 258 35.75 -35.08 3.73
CA ARG A 258 35.54 -36.15 2.75
C ARG A 258 36.75 -36.28 1.82
N ASP A 259 37.31 -35.18 1.34
CA ASP A 259 38.47 -35.19 0.45
C ASP A 259 39.72 -35.70 1.18
N ALA A 260 39.92 -35.30 2.44
CA ALA A 260 40.98 -35.84 3.29
C ALA A 260 40.82 -37.34 3.54
N ALA A 261 39.59 -37.81 3.81
CA ALA A 261 39.32 -39.23 4.01
C ALA A 261 39.55 -40.06 2.73
N LEU A 262 39.20 -39.53 1.55
CA LEU A 262 39.48 -40.18 0.27
C LEU A 262 40.99 -40.28 0.02
N ALA A 263 41.72 -39.18 0.23
CA ALA A 263 43.18 -39.18 0.07
C ALA A 263 43.86 -40.19 1.02
N GLN A 264 43.40 -40.25 2.28
CA GLN A 264 43.90 -41.24 3.23
C GLN A 264 43.61 -42.67 2.78
N ARG A 265 42.38 -42.95 2.33
CA ARG A 265 42.01 -44.28 1.83
C ARG A 265 42.87 -44.71 0.65
N ASP A 266 43.10 -43.82 -0.30
CA ASP A 266 43.91 -44.11 -1.49
C ASP A 266 45.38 -44.37 -1.11
N MET A 267 45.93 -43.62 -0.13
CA MET A 267 47.27 -43.89 0.42
C MET A 267 47.34 -45.24 1.13
N GLU A 268 46.33 -45.58 1.94
CA GLU A 268 46.25 -46.87 2.64
C GLU A 268 46.14 -48.04 1.64
N GLU A 269 45.36 -47.89 0.58
CA GLU A 269 45.22 -48.89 -0.48
C GLU A 269 46.55 -49.08 -1.24
N GLN A 270 47.25 -48.01 -1.59
CA GLN A 270 48.57 -48.08 -2.21
C GLN A 270 49.61 -48.74 -1.29
N ALA A 271 49.62 -48.37 0.00
CA ALA A 271 50.51 -48.98 0.98
C ALA A 271 50.21 -50.47 1.16
N LYS A 272 48.93 -50.84 1.17
CA LYS A 272 48.50 -52.24 1.24
C LYS A 272 48.93 -53.03 0.00
N LEU A 273 48.71 -52.52 -1.21
CA LEU A 273 49.16 -53.15 -2.44
C LEU A 273 50.68 -53.34 -2.47
N ALA A 274 51.43 -52.31 -2.06
CA ALA A 274 52.90 -52.41 -1.97
C ALA A 274 53.35 -53.47 -0.94
N ALA A 275 52.67 -53.55 0.21
CA ALA A 275 52.93 -54.58 1.21
C ALA A 275 52.59 -55.99 0.68
N GLU A 276 51.46 -56.15 0.00
CA GLU A 276 51.06 -57.42 -0.63
C GLU A 276 52.06 -57.85 -1.71
N MET A 277 52.54 -56.93 -2.55
CA MET A 277 53.60 -57.23 -3.52
C MET A 277 54.88 -57.70 -2.82
N LYS A 278 55.29 -57.03 -1.75
CA LYS A 278 56.49 -57.41 -0.99
C LYS A 278 56.36 -58.79 -0.33
N LEU A 279 55.17 -59.14 0.16
CA LEU A 279 54.91 -60.44 0.77
C LEU A 279 54.88 -61.57 -0.25
N ASN A 280 54.35 -61.31 -1.46
CA ASN A 280 54.14 -62.35 -2.47
C ASN A 280 55.25 -62.42 -3.54
N SER A 281 56.31 -61.63 -3.40
CA SER A 281 57.43 -61.64 -4.35
C SER A 281 58.67 -62.32 -3.76
N ILE A 282 59.43 -63.00 -4.61
CA ILE A 282 60.83 -63.34 -4.33
C ILE A 282 61.71 -62.16 -4.76
N PHE A 283 62.66 -61.77 -3.92
CA PHE A 283 63.69 -60.79 -4.26
C PHE A 283 64.99 -61.55 -4.46
N PHE A 284 65.64 -61.39 -5.60
CA PHE A 284 66.82 -62.18 -5.92
C PHE A 284 67.94 -61.39 -6.57
N ALA A 285 69.15 -61.90 -6.42
CA ALA A 285 70.31 -61.42 -7.12
C ALA A 285 71.07 -62.60 -7.71
N VAL A 286 71.51 -62.44 -8.96
CA VAL A 286 72.21 -63.47 -9.72
C VAL A 286 73.61 -62.98 -10.05
N ASN A 287 74.62 -63.79 -9.74
CA ASN A 287 75.98 -63.55 -10.19
C ASN A 287 76.81 -64.85 -10.18
N THR A 288 78.06 -64.79 -10.60
CA THR A 288 78.97 -65.94 -10.53
C THR A 288 79.36 -66.23 -9.08
N MET A 289 79.65 -67.51 -8.77
CA MET A 289 80.12 -67.91 -7.45
C MET A 289 81.39 -67.14 -7.03
N ASP A 290 82.29 -66.90 -7.97
CA ASP A 290 83.55 -66.18 -7.69
C ASP A 290 83.29 -64.72 -7.35
N HIS A 291 82.38 -64.04 -8.08
CA HIS A 291 81.97 -62.68 -7.75
C HIS A 291 81.39 -62.58 -6.33
N TRP A 292 80.54 -63.54 -5.94
CA TRP A 292 79.97 -63.57 -4.60
C TRP A 292 81.00 -63.82 -3.49
N LYS A 293 82.05 -64.59 -3.79
CA LYS A 293 83.18 -64.81 -2.88
C LYS A 293 84.05 -63.57 -2.75
N ASP A 294 84.40 -62.95 -3.87
CA ASP A 294 85.23 -61.74 -3.92
C ASP A 294 84.53 -60.55 -3.22
N SER A 295 83.21 -60.48 -3.33
CA SER A 295 82.38 -59.47 -2.66
C SER A 295 82.13 -59.76 -1.17
N MET A 296 82.73 -60.82 -0.61
CA MET A 296 82.52 -61.29 0.78
C MET A 296 81.05 -61.57 1.13
N VAL A 297 80.22 -61.86 0.14
CA VAL A 297 78.81 -62.24 0.32
C VAL A 297 78.71 -63.72 0.66
N ILE A 298 79.54 -64.56 0.02
CA ILE A 298 79.62 -65.99 0.26
C ILE A 298 81.03 -66.35 0.76
N LYS A 299 81.11 -67.07 1.88
CA LYS A 299 82.35 -67.64 2.41
C LYS A 299 82.43 -69.12 2.12
N ASP A 300 83.63 -69.60 1.78
CA ASP A 300 83.92 -71.02 1.56
C ASP A 300 84.86 -71.53 2.67
N PRO A 301 84.31 -72.04 3.80
CA PRO A 301 85.14 -72.50 4.92
C PRO A 301 85.90 -73.79 4.58
N PHE A 302 87.07 -73.99 5.21
CA PHE A 302 87.95 -75.15 4.99
C PHE A 302 87.28 -76.51 5.32
N PHE A 303 86.22 -76.51 6.14
CA PHE A 303 85.33 -77.63 6.37
C PHE A 303 83.87 -77.17 6.27
N GLY A 304 83.06 -77.89 5.50
CA GLY A 304 81.68 -77.53 5.15
C GLY A 304 81.61 -76.79 3.81
N GLY A 305 80.46 -76.84 3.13
CA GLY A 305 80.30 -76.13 1.85
C GLY A 305 80.03 -74.62 2.01
N PRO A 306 80.06 -73.85 0.91
CA PRO A 306 79.85 -72.40 0.91
C PRO A 306 78.62 -71.95 1.69
N ARG A 307 78.69 -70.81 2.39
CA ARG A 307 77.57 -70.22 3.15
C ARG A 307 77.55 -68.70 2.99
N VAL A 308 76.37 -68.10 3.14
CA VAL A 308 76.20 -66.64 3.15
C VAL A 308 76.88 -66.07 4.40
N GLU A 309 77.78 -65.11 4.22
CA GLU A 309 78.49 -64.42 5.31
C GLU A 309 77.80 -63.09 5.65
N SER A 310 77.47 -62.28 4.63
CA SER A 310 76.71 -61.05 4.80
C SER A 310 75.90 -60.72 3.54
N LEU A 311 74.68 -60.22 3.75
CA LEU A 311 73.83 -59.69 2.68
C LEU A 311 73.86 -58.16 2.60
N SER A 312 74.59 -57.48 3.50
CA SER A 312 74.53 -56.02 3.67
C SER A 312 75.06 -55.21 2.48
N GLY A 313 75.70 -55.85 1.49
CA GLY A 313 76.21 -55.23 0.26
C GLY A 313 75.60 -55.78 -1.02
N VAL A 314 74.55 -56.60 -0.95
CA VAL A 314 73.87 -57.15 -2.13
C VAL A 314 72.69 -56.27 -2.51
N ASP A 315 72.66 -55.84 -3.76
CA ASP A 315 71.47 -55.23 -4.35
C ASP A 315 70.54 -56.31 -4.91
N PHE A 316 69.43 -56.56 -4.22
CA PHE A 316 68.36 -57.47 -4.67
C PHE A 316 67.37 -56.72 -5.58
N SER A 317 67.87 -56.14 -6.66
CA SER A 317 67.09 -55.30 -7.57
C SER A 317 66.18 -56.09 -8.52
N GLN A 318 66.32 -57.42 -8.58
CA GLN A 318 65.41 -58.27 -9.34
C GLN A 318 64.34 -58.85 -8.42
N SER A 319 63.08 -58.80 -8.86
CA SER A 319 61.97 -59.44 -8.15
C SER A 319 61.01 -60.11 -9.12
N GLN A 320 60.29 -61.11 -8.61
CA GLN A 320 59.19 -61.75 -9.32
C GLN A 320 58.01 -61.95 -8.37
N ASP A 321 56.83 -61.48 -8.77
CA ASP A 321 55.58 -61.80 -8.07
C ASP A 321 55.24 -63.27 -8.32
N LEU A 322 55.22 -64.05 -7.25
CA LEU A 322 55.04 -65.50 -7.31
C LEU A 322 53.61 -65.90 -7.70
N ARG A 323 52.67 -64.95 -7.72
CA ARG A 323 51.30 -65.15 -8.24
C ARG A 323 51.24 -65.12 -9.77
N GLU A 324 52.18 -64.42 -10.41
CA GLU A 324 52.24 -64.26 -11.87
C GLU A 324 53.10 -65.33 -12.54
N GLY A 325 54.09 -65.87 -11.83
CA GLY A 325 54.89 -66.98 -12.31
C GLY A 325 55.89 -67.49 -11.27
N THR A 326 56.21 -68.78 -11.37
CA THR A 326 57.12 -69.49 -10.45
C THR A 326 58.44 -69.87 -11.10
N VAL A 327 58.66 -69.47 -12.37
CA VAL A 327 59.85 -69.82 -13.13
C VAL A 327 60.71 -68.57 -13.33
N LEU A 328 61.92 -68.64 -12.79
CA LEU A 328 62.98 -67.66 -12.99
C LEU A 328 63.86 -68.12 -14.14
N THR A 329 64.15 -67.24 -15.11
CA THR A 329 65.03 -67.56 -16.23
C THR A 329 66.28 -66.70 -16.16
N ILE A 330 67.44 -67.35 -16.23
CA ILE A 330 68.75 -66.71 -16.20
C ILE A 330 69.47 -67.04 -17.50
N GLU A 331 69.96 -66.01 -18.17
CA GLU A 331 70.71 -66.13 -19.43
C GLU A 331 72.21 -65.96 -19.17
N ARG A 332 73.02 -66.85 -19.76
CA ARG A 332 74.49 -66.82 -19.66
C ARG A 332 75.08 -65.54 -20.21
N SER A 333 74.44 -64.93 -21.21
CA SER A 333 74.86 -63.66 -21.85
C SER A 333 75.08 -62.53 -20.85
N ALA A 334 74.37 -62.53 -19.71
CA ALA A 334 74.53 -61.55 -18.65
C ALA A 334 75.81 -61.75 -17.81
N PHE A 335 76.51 -62.88 -17.95
CA PHE A 335 77.70 -63.26 -17.17
C PHE A 335 78.86 -63.65 -18.10
N PRO A 336 79.59 -62.66 -18.65
CA PRO A 336 80.66 -62.90 -19.63
C PRO A 336 81.83 -63.75 -19.13
N SER A 337 81.99 -63.88 -17.82
CA SER A 337 83.03 -64.69 -17.17
C SER A 337 82.74 -66.18 -17.15
N LEU A 338 81.56 -66.62 -17.62
CA LEU A 338 81.17 -68.04 -17.70
C LEU A 338 81.14 -68.51 -19.16
N ASP A 339 81.80 -69.64 -19.42
CA ASP A 339 81.76 -70.32 -20.73
C ASP A 339 80.41 -71.04 -20.93
N SER A 340 79.82 -71.61 -19.88
CA SER A 340 78.52 -72.30 -19.92
C SER A 340 77.93 -72.46 -18.52
N ILE A 341 76.63 -72.20 -18.30
CA ILE A 341 76.03 -72.44 -16.98
C ILE A 341 75.86 -73.95 -16.76
N LYS A 342 76.76 -74.58 -15.99
CA LYS A 342 76.65 -76.01 -15.64
C LYS A 342 76.07 -76.26 -14.26
N LYS A 343 76.11 -75.26 -13.37
CA LYS A 343 75.55 -75.38 -12.03
C LYS A 343 75.02 -74.03 -11.51
N VAL A 344 73.93 -74.10 -10.75
CA VAL A 344 73.39 -72.99 -9.96
C VAL A 344 73.32 -73.41 -8.51
N ASP A 345 73.98 -72.68 -7.62
CA ASP A 345 73.80 -72.81 -6.17
C ASP A 345 72.81 -71.74 -5.69
N VAL A 346 71.75 -72.16 -4.98
CA VAL A 346 70.75 -71.27 -4.38
C VAL A 346 71.08 -71.04 -2.91
N PHE A 347 71.03 -69.78 -2.47
CA PHE A 347 71.22 -69.41 -1.07
C PHE A 347 70.05 -68.58 -0.54
N PRO A 348 69.72 -68.71 0.77
CA PRO A 348 70.34 -69.60 1.77
C PRO A 348 70.17 -71.10 1.48
N ARG A 349 71.14 -71.91 1.92
CA ARG A 349 71.14 -73.38 1.72
C ARG A 349 70.05 -74.14 2.48
N THR A 350 69.15 -73.41 3.13
CA THR A 350 67.91 -73.95 3.69
C THR A 350 66.97 -74.42 2.59
N PHE A 351 67.03 -73.80 1.40
CA PHE A 351 66.31 -74.25 0.21
C PHE A 351 66.96 -75.49 -0.41
N ARG A 352 66.15 -76.49 -0.72
CA ARG A 352 66.58 -77.80 -1.19
C ARG A 352 66.17 -78.05 -2.63
N ASP A 353 67.15 -78.38 -3.46
CA ASP A 353 66.94 -78.80 -4.85
C ASP A 353 66.12 -80.11 -4.89
N GLY A 354 65.14 -80.18 -5.81
CA GLY A 354 64.16 -81.25 -5.93
C GLY A 354 63.02 -81.25 -4.90
N GLN A 355 63.03 -80.33 -3.92
CA GLN A 355 61.96 -80.18 -2.93
C GLN A 355 61.35 -78.78 -2.98
N ASP A 356 62.18 -77.75 -2.80
CA ASP A 356 61.75 -76.35 -2.78
C ASP A 356 61.83 -75.71 -4.18
N TYR A 357 62.83 -76.11 -4.97
CA TYR A 357 63.04 -75.64 -6.34
C TYR A 357 63.65 -76.76 -7.19
N VAL A 358 63.57 -76.62 -8.51
CA VAL A 358 64.29 -77.46 -9.49
C VAL A 358 64.99 -76.57 -10.50
N VAL A 359 66.21 -76.96 -10.85
CA VAL A 359 67.00 -76.26 -11.86
C VAL A 359 67.03 -77.07 -13.15
N ALA A 360 66.51 -76.49 -14.23
CA ALA A 360 66.54 -77.05 -15.56
C ALA A 360 67.56 -76.30 -16.44
N PHE A 361 68.59 -77.01 -16.89
CA PHE A 361 69.63 -76.46 -17.75
C PHE A 361 69.28 -76.70 -19.21
N HIS A 362 69.39 -75.66 -20.05
CA HIS A 362 69.25 -75.82 -21.49
C HIS A 362 70.46 -76.62 -22.03
N PRO A 363 70.28 -77.53 -23.02
CA PRO A 363 71.37 -78.38 -23.53
C PRO A 363 72.61 -77.62 -24.05
N SER A 364 72.45 -76.35 -24.44
CA SER A 364 73.56 -75.50 -24.88
C SER A 364 74.36 -74.85 -23.74
N GLY A 365 73.85 -74.87 -22.50
CA GLY A 365 74.45 -74.17 -21.36
C GLY A 365 74.25 -72.65 -21.37
N ASP A 366 73.50 -72.09 -22.33
CA ASP A 366 73.29 -70.64 -22.47
C ASP A 366 72.13 -70.09 -21.62
N ARG A 367 71.27 -70.97 -21.11
CA ARG A 367 70.10 -70.59 -20.33
C ARG A 367 69.85 -71.62 -19.25
N VAL A 368 69.44 -71.14 -18.08
CA VAL A 368 68.94 -71.97 -16.99
C VAL A 368 67.59 -71.43 -16.53
N SER A 369 66.66 -72.35 -16.27
CA SER A 369 65.35 -72.05 -15.69
C SER A 369 65.27 -72.67 -14.31
N ILE A 370 64.90 -71.86 -13.33
CA ILE A 370 64.74 -72.27 -11.94
C ILE A 370 63.24 -72.21 -11.66
N GLU A 371 62.63 -73.38 -11.51
CA GLU A 371 61.21 -73.50 -11.16
C GLU A 371 61.09 -73.64 -9.64
N LEU A 372 60.35 -72.72 -9.03
CA LEU A 372 60.04 -72.73 -7.61
C LEU A 372 58.87 -73.69 -7.39
N LEU A 373 59.14 -74.85 -6.78
CA LEU A 373 58.15 -75.90 -6.53
C LEU A 373 57.24 -75.58 -5.35
N VAL A 374 57.78 -74.88 -4.34
CA VAL A 374 57.04 -74.40 -3.17
C VAL A 374 57.25 -72.88 -3.05
N PRO A 375 56.52 -72.06 -3.83
CA PRO A 375 56.73 -70.61 -3.90
C PRO A 375 56.63 -69.91 -2.54
N ASP A 376 55.75 -70.38 -1.65
CA ASP A 376 55.56 -69.83 -0.30
C ASP A 376 56.86 -69.82 0.54
N ASN A 377 57.79 -70.74 0.29
CA ASN A 377 59.08 -70.78 0.98
C ASN A 377 60.00 -69.61 0.55
N PHE A 378 59.78 -69.06 -0.65
CA PHE A 378 60.57 -67.98 -1.25
C PHE A 378 59.90 -66.60 -1.13
N ALA A 379 58.62 -66.56 -0.79
CA ALA A 379 57.82 -65.36 -0.64
C ALA A 379 58.41 -64.41 0.43
N GLY A 380 58.70 -63.18 0.06
CA GLY A 380 59.32 -62.15 0.92
C GLY A 380 60.79 -62.42 1.29
N GLN A 381 61.43 -63.43 0.69
CA GLN A 381 62.81 -63.78 0.97
C GLN A 381 63.77 -63.12 -0.03
N ASN A 382 64.97 -62.82 0.45
CA ASN A 382 66.11 -62.41 -0.36
C ASN A 382 66.94 -63.65 -0.72
N VAL A 383 67.06 -63.95 -2.01
CA VAL A 383 67.64 -65.20 -2.52
C VAL A 383 68.80 -64.93 -3.46
N LEU A 384 69.93 -65.57 -3.22
CA LEU A 384 71.08 -65.46 -4.11
C LEU A 384 71.16 -66.68 -5.02
N PHE A 385 71.36 -66.42 -6.30
CA PHE A 385 71.70 -67.44 -7.27
C PHE A 385 73.17 -67.28 -7.65
N ALA A 386 73.98 -68.29 -7.36
CA ALA A 386 75.39 -68.31 -7.66
C ALA A 386 75.66 -69.29 -8.80
N LEU A 387 76.05 -68.76 -9.95
CA LEU A 387 76.30 -69.52 -11.17
C LEU A 387 77.73 -70.07 -11.21
N ARG A 388 77.91 -71.26 -11.78
CA ARG A 388 79.22 -71.89 -12.01
C ARG A 388 79.26 -72.61 -13.37
N ASP A 389 80.47 -72.67 -13.90
CA ASP A 389 80.84 -73.48 -15.06
C ASP A 389 80.97 -74.97 -14.76
#